data_AF-U9VX71-F1
#
_entry.id   AF-U9VX71-F1
#
_cell.length_a   1.000
_cell.length_b   1.000
_cell.length_c   1.000
_cell.angle_alpha   90.00
_cell.angle_beta   90.00
_cell.angle_gamma   90.00
#
_symmetry.space_group_name_H-M   'P 1'
#
loop_
_entity.id
_entity.type
_entity.pdbx_description
1 polymer ?
#
loop_
_entity_poly.entity_id
_entity_poly.type
_entity_poly.pdbx_seq_one_letter_code
_entity_poly.pdbx_strand_id
1 'polypeptide(L)'
;MQNTPRPLIQHESESRACKAPKQTRLYKRLEEALHTGSEVWFRMPGTRLVGIPIYLDGDYVEVVDVDVAEGYEDDELPDDPYQRTVWLIRLAEISAISYATDRWSKDRFERLLDQSDSDSSSKNC
;
A
#
# COMPACT_ATOMS: atom_id res chain seq x y z
N MET A 1 30.01 -61.43 6.80
CA MET A 1 30.13 -60.03 6.34
C MET A 1 28.79 -59.64 5.75
N GLN A 2 27.97 -58.90 6.50
CA GLN A 2 26.60 -58.52 6.08
C GLN A 2 26.64 -57.14 5.43
N ASN A 3 26.16 -57.04 4.20
CA ASN A 3 25.97 -55.78 3.46
C ASN A 3 24.62 -55.18 3.84
N THR A 4 24.63 -53.95 4.38
CA THR A 4 23.43 -53.15 4.62
C THR A 4 23.38 -52.01 3.60
N PRO A 5 22.30 -51.82 2.82
CA PRO A 5 22.18 -50.63 1.99
C PRO A 5 21.69 -49.44 2.84
N ARG A 6 22.37 -48.29 2.71
CA ARG A 6 21.93 -46.99 3.22
C ARG A 6 20.64 -46.56 2.51
N PRO A 7 19.67 -45.93 3.21
CA PRO A 7 18.56 -45.29 2.53
C PRO A 7 19.05 -44.02 1.83
N LEU A 8 18.69 -43.87 0.55
CA LEU A 8 18.82 -42.61 -0.17
C LEU A 8 17.84 -41.61 0.45
N ILE A 9 18.37 -40.51 0.98
CA ILE A 9 17.59 -39.34 1.37
C ILE A 9 16.95 -38.80 0.09
N GLN A 10 15.63 -38.93 -0.02
CA GLN A 10 14.86 -38.21 -1.01
C GLN A 10 14.86 -36.74 -0.59
N HIS A 11 15.63 -35.93 -1.31
CA HIS A 11 15.42 -34.49 -1.32
C HIS A 11 14.07 -34.25 -2.01
N GLU A 12 13.00 -34.23 -1.22
CA GLU A 12 11.77 -33.57 -1.62
C GLU A 12 12.13 -32.11 -1.86
N SER A 13 12.31 -31.81 -3.15
CA SER A 13 12.37 -30.44 -3.63
C SER A 13 10.96 -29.91 -3.49
N GLU A 14 10.62 -29.43 -2.29
CA GLU A 14 9.45 -28.60 -2.08
C GLU A 14 9.64 -27.38 -2.99
N SER A 15 9.05 -27.46 -4.18
CA SER A 15 8.79 -26.28 -4.97
C SER A 15 7.98 -25.38 -4.06
N ARG A 16 8.58 -24.27 -3.61
CA ARG A 16 7.83 -23.14 -3.09
C ARG A 16 6.91 -22.72 -4.23
N ALA A 17 5.73 -23.33 -4.27
CA ALA A 17 4.62 -22.79 -5.00
C ALA A 17 4.50 -21.36 -4.47
N CYS A 18 4.85 -20.38 -5.31
CA CYS A 18 4.51 -18.99 -5.10
C CYS A 18 2.98 -18.96 -5.01
N LYS A 19 2.45 -19.19 -3.81
CA LYS A 19 1.03 -19.05 -3.55
C LYS A 19 0.74 -17.61 -3.90
N ALA A 20 -0.07 -17.42 -4.94
CA ALA A 20 -0.49 -16.09 -5.34
C ALA A 20 -0.97 -15.37 -4.07
N PRO A 21 -0.46 -14.15 -3.80
CA PRO A 21 -0.79 -13.45 -2.59
C PRO A 21 -2.31 -13.36 -2.48
N LYS A 22 -2.84 -13.61 -1.28
CA LYS A 22 -4.27 -13.57 -1.03
C LYS A 22 -4.71 -12.13 -1.32
N GLN A 23 -5.33 -11.90 -2.48
CA GLN A 23 -5.65 -10.55 -2.96
C GLN A 23 -6.74 -9.93 -2.09
N THR A 24 -6.32 -9.33 -0.98
CA THR A 24 -7.20 -8.55 -0.12
C THR A 24 -7.60 -7.25 -0.82
N ARG A 25 -8.67 -6.61 -0.36
CA ARG A 25 -9.02 -5.27 -0.85
C ARG A 25 -7.87 -4.27 -0.62
N LEU A 26 -7.17 -4.38 0.51
CA LEU A 26 -5.99 -3.56 0.80
C LEU A 26 -4.88 -3.80 -0.24
N TYR A 27 -4.55 -5.07 -0.52
CA TYR A 27 -3.55 -5.42 -1.53
C TYR A 27 -3.89 -4.79 -2.88
N LYS A 28 -5.12 -4.96 -3.37
CA LYS A 28 -5.54 -4.40 -4.67
C LYS A 28 -5.42 -2.88 -4.72
N ARG A 29 -5.75 -2.19 -3.63
CA ARG A 29 -5.63 -0.73 -3.54
C ARG A 29 -4.18 -0.26 -3.55
N LEU A 30 -3.30 -0.97 -2.85
CA LEU A 30 -1.87 -0.68 -2.89
C LEU A 30 -1.25 -1.03 -4.23
N GLU A 31 -1.73 -2.09 -4.88
CA GLU A 31 -1.33 -2.46 -6.23
C GLU A 31 -1.73 -1.37 -7.23
N GLU A 32 -2.97 -0.86 -7.18
CA GLU A 32 -3.39 0.29 -7.98
C GLU A 32 -2.48 1.50 -7.75
N ALA A 33 -2.20 1.83 -6.48
CA ALA A 33 -1.35 2.96 -6.11
C ALA A 33 0.10 2.82 -6.63
N LEU A 34 0.65 1.61 -6.56
CA LEU A 34 1.98 1.27 -7.08
C LEU A 34 2.04 1.49 -8.59
N HIS A 35 1.01 1.04 -9.33
CA HIS A 35 0.97 1.20 -10.78
C HIS A 35 0.79 2.67 -11.21
N THR A 36 0.03 3.46 -10.45
CA THR A 36 -0.21 4.88 -10.75
C THR A 36 0.84 5.81 -10.19
N GLY A 37 1.78 5.32 -9.37
CA GLY A 37 2.76 6.16 -8.65
C GLY A 37 2.09 7.14 -7.69
N SER A 38 0.94 6.78 -7.12
CA SER A 38 0.17 7.66 -6.25
C SER A 38 0.68 7.62 -4.81
N GLU A 39 0.77 8.81 -4.19
CA GLU A 39 1.05 8.92 -2.77
C GLU A 39 -0.10 8.32 -1.95
N VAL A 40 0.26 7.56 -0.93
CA VAL A 40 -0.65 6.89 -0.02
C VAL A 40 -0.31 7.30 1.41
N TRP A 41 -1.33 7.62 2.18
CA TRP A 41 -1.24 7.81 3.61
C TRP A 41 -1.63 6.53 4.33
N PHE A 42 -0.75 6.04 5.19
CA PHE A 42 -0.90 4.80 5.95
C PHE A 42 -1.24 5.14 7.40
N ARG A 43 -2.35 4.60 7.90
CA ARG A 43 -2.69 4.65 9.33
C ARG A 43 -2.36 3.29 9.95
N MET A 44 -1.52 3.32 10.98
CA MET A 44 -1.15 2.16 11.80
C MET A 44 -1.45 2.47 13.27
N PRO A 45 -1.46 1.47 14.16
CA PRO A 45 -1.58 1.72 15.59
C PRO A 45 -0.48 2.67 16.09
N GLY A 46 -0.88 3.83 16.60
CA GLY A 46 0.04 4.81 17.21
C GLY A 46 0.89 5.65 16.24
N THR A 47 0.79 5.44 14.92
CA THR A 47 1.59 6.21 13.96
C THR A 47 0.88 6.38 12.60
N ARG A 48 1.37 7.34 11.82
CA ARG A 48 0.95 7.58 10.43
C ARG A 48 2.20 7.74 9.59
N LEU A 49 2.20 7.15 8.40
CA LEU A 49 3.23 7.33 7.38
C LEU A 49 2.60 7.83 6.09
N VAL A 50 3.42 8.42 5.24
CA VAL A 50 3.05 8.83 3.89
C VAL A 50 4.15 8.38 2.93
N GLY A 51 3.80 8.22 1.66
CA GLY A 51 4.78 8.01 0.60
C GLY A 51 4.19 7.26 -0.58
N ILE A 52 5.05 7.00 -1.57
CA ILE A 52 4.71 6.35 -2.82
C ILE A 52 5.11 4.88 -2.75
N PRO A 53 4.19 3.93 -2.97
CA PRO A 53 4.56 2.51 -3.05
C PRO A 53 5.54 2.27 -4.20
N ILE A 54 6.61 1.51 -3.94
CA ILE A 54 7.63 1.13 -4.92
C ILE A 54 7.75 -0.39 -5.11
N TYR A 55 7.22 -1.17 -4.17
CA TYR A 55 7.11 -2.63 -4.25
C TYR A 55 5.92 -3.13 -3.42
N LEU A 56 5.33 -4.24 -3.82
CA LEU A 56 4.21 -4.88 -3.12
C LEU A 56 4.29 -6.40 -3.30
N ASP A 57 4.17 -7.13 -2.19
CA ASP A 57 3.99 -8.58 -2.18
C ASP A 57 2.84 -9.00 -1.24
N GLY A 58 2.74 -10.31 -0.96
CA GLY A 58 1.64 -10.84 -0.16
C GLY A 58 1.61 -10.41 1.30
N ASP A 59 2.73 -9.94 1.84
CA ASP A 59 2.91 -9.66 3.26
C ASP A 59 3.36 -8.21 3.51
N TYR A 60 4.00 -7.57 2.53
CA TYR A 60 4.63 -6.26 2.67
C TYR A 60 4.35 -5.31 1.51
N VAL A 61 4.40 -4.03 1.83
CA VAL A 61 4.56 -2.93 0.85
C VAL A 61 5.84 -2.17 1.19
N GLU A 62 6.65 -1.87 0.17
CA GLU A 62 7.74 -0.91 0.31
C GLU A 62 7.27 0.45 -0.17
N VAL A 63 7.55 1.48 0.62
CA VAL A 63 7.10 2.84 0.39
C VAL A 63 8.30 3.77 0.46
N VAL A 64 8.43 4.67 -0.51
CA VAL A 64 9.41 5.75 -0.48
C VAL A 64 8.73 7.04 -0.07
N ASP A 65 9.35 7.74 0.87
CA ASP A 65 8.98 9.07 1.32
C ASP A 65 10.14 10.02 1.03
N VAL A 66 9.85 11.18 0.45
CA VAL A 66 10.86 12.17 0.06
C VAL A 66 10.42 13.53 0.56
N ASP A 67 11.17 14.06 1.51
CA ASP A 67 10.90 15.33 2.16
C ASP A 67 12.11 16.26 2.08
N VAL A 68 11.90 17.55 2.36
CA VAL A 68 12.99 18.48 2.63
C VAL A 68 13.47 18.25 4.06
N ALA A 69 14.79 18.15 4.27
CA ALA A 69 15.37 17.98 5.59
C ALA A 69 14.97 19.15 6.51
N GLU A 70 14.59 18.83 7.76
CA GLU A 70 14.21 19.85 8.73
C GLU A 70 15.40 20.76 9.09
N GLY A 71 15.10 22.03 9.43
CA GLY A 71 16.09 22.96 9.99
C GLY A 71 16.70 23.95 9.01
N TYR A 72 16.20 24.03 7.78
CA TYR A 72 16.58 25.04 6.80
C TYR A 72 15.39 25.96 6.50
N GLU A 73 15.65 27.27 6.41
CA GLU A 73 14.70 28.23 5.84
C GLU A 73 14.69 28.10 4.30
N ASP A 74 13.59 28.46 3.63
CA ASP A 74 13.42 28.28 2.17
C ASP A 74 14.55 28.93 1.35
N ASP A 75 15.18 29.98 1.88
CA ASP A 75 16.26 30.73 1.24
C ASP A 75 17.68 30.18 1.53
N GLU A 76 17.79 29.18 2.43
CA GLU A 76 19.07 28.61 2.91
C GLU A 76 19.18 27.09 2.69
N LEU A 77 18.44 26.55 1.70
CA LEU A 77 18.52 25.13 1.39
C LEU A 77 19.96 24.73 0.97
N PRO A 78 20.54 23.66 1.54
CA PRO A 78 21.85 23.16 1.15
C PRO A 78 21.80 22.54 -0.27
N ASP A 79 22.97 22.23 -0.83
CA ASP A 79 23.07 21.62 -2.17
C ASP A 79 22.28 20.30 -2.30
N ASP A 80 22.15 19.55 -1.20
CA ASP A 80 21.39 18.30 -1.09
C ASP A 80 20.29 18.42 0.00
N PRO A 81 19.19 19.17 -0.25
CA PRO A 81 18.21 19.50 0.78
C PRO A 81 17.18 18.39 1.00
N TYR A 82 17.16 17.37 0.14
CA TYR A 82 16.15 16.32 0.15
C TYR A 82 16.62 15.10 0.94
N GLN A 83 15.77 14.63 1.83
CA GLN A 83 15.93 13.35 2.51
C GLN A 83 14.99 12.32 1.90
N ARG A 84 15.49 11.08 1.80
CA ARG A 84 14.71 9.94 1.31
C ARG A 84 14.66 8.87 2.38
N THR A 85 13.45 8.48 2.76
CA THR A 85 13.21 7.36 3.66
C THR A 85 12.51 6.24 2.90
N VAL A 86 12.91 4.99 3.16
CA VAL A 86 12.24 3.81 2.61
C VAL A 86 11.68 2.99 3.76
N TRP A 87 10.38 2.78 3.77
CA TRP A 87 9.66 2.00 4.76
C TRP A 87 9.27 0.65 4.17
N LEU A 88 9.54 -0.43 4.91
CA LEU A 88 8.98 -1.75 4.64
C LEU A 88 7.86 -2.00 5.64
N ILE A 89 6.61 -2.01 5.17
CA ILE A 89 5.41 -2.02 6.02
C ILE A 89 4.69 -3.36 5.86
N ARG A 90 4.40 -4.03 6.99
CA ARG A 90 3.56 -5.25 7.00
C ARG A 90 2.11 -4.90 6.69
N LEU A 91 1.52 -5.58 5.71
CA LEU A 91 0.11 -5.36 5.34
C LEU A 91 -0.85 -5.62 6.51
N ALA A 92 -0.51 -6.54 7.41
CA ALA A 92 -1.32 -6.88 8.57
C ALA A 92 -1.39 -5.78 9.65
N GLU A 93 -0.46 -4.82 9.64
CA GLU A 93 -0.40 -3.73 10.62
C GLU A 93 -1.13 -2.46 10.14
N ILE A 94 -1.48 -2.42 8.86
CA ILE A 94 -2.20 -1.30 8.25
C ILE A 94 -3.65 -1.32 8.70
N SER A 95 -4.04 -0.32 9.49
CA SER A 95 -5.42 -0.15 9.96
C SER A 95 -6.30 0.50 8.89
N ALA A 96 -5.74 1.44 8.12
CA ALA A 96 -6.41 2.09 7.00
C ALA A 96 -5.41 2.75 6.05
N ILE A 97 -5.84 3.02 4.82
CA ILE A 97 -5.13 3.86 3.86
C ILE A 97 -6.04 4.97 3.34
N SER A 98 -5.44 6.08 2.91
CA SER A 98 -6.12 7.11 2.11
C SER A 98 -5.21 7.63 1.02
N TYR A 99 -5.79 8.00 -0.12
CA TYR A 99 -5.11 8.71 -1.19
C TYR A 99 -5.13 10.22 -0.96
N ALA A 100 -4.37 10.96 -1.76
CA ALA A 100 -4.42 12.42 -1.78
C ALA A 100 -5.88 12.93 -1.76
N THR A 101 -6.16 13.87 -0.85
CA THR A 101 -7.50 14.43 -0.71
C THR A 101 -7.78 15.39 -1.86
N ASP A 102 -8.67 14.98 -2.75
CA ASP A 102 -9.14 15.85 -3.84
C ASP A 102 -10.06 16.94 -3.29
N ARG A 103 -9.86 18.20 -3.74
CA ARG A 103 -10.71 19.32 -3.33
C ARG A 103 -11.86 19.42 -4.31
N TRP A 104 -13.08 19.29 -3.80
CA TRP A 104 -14.27 19.33 -4.65
C TRP A 104 -14.88 20.73 -4.67
N SER A 105 -15.43 21.12 -5.82
CA SER A 105 -16.31 22.28 -5.90
C SER A 105 -17.63 21.99 -5.20
N LYS A 106 -18.30 23.06 -4.75
CA LYS A 106 -19.65 22.96 -4.16
C LYS A 106 -20.62 22.23 -5.10
N ASP A 107 -20.65 22.59 -6.38
CA ASP A 107 -21.52 21.97 -7.37
C ASP A 107 -21.26 20.47 -7.53
N ARG A 108 -20.00 20.02 -7.49
CA ARG A 108 -19.66 18.59 -7.56
C ARG A 108 -20.17 17.84 -6.33
N PHE A 109 -20.07 18.46 -5.16
CA PHE A 109 -20.57 17.88 -3.91
C PHE A 109 -22.11 17.81 -3.90
N GLU A 110 -22.81 18.87 -4.28
CA GLU A 110 -24.28 18.90 -4.30
C GLU A 110 -24.85 17.86 -5.28
N ARG A 111 -24.26 17.68 -6.46
CA ARG A 111 -24.66 16.62 -7.40
C ARG A 111 -24.55 15.20 -6.83
N LEU A 112 -23.57 14.96 -5.94
CA LEU A 112 -23.45 13.66 -5.28
C LEU A 112 -24.61 13.42 -4.31
N LEU A 113 -25.05 14.47 -3.60
CA LEU A 113 -26.19 14.40 -2.69
C LEU A 113 -27.50 14.17 -3.45
N ASP A 114 -27.72 14.87 -4.56
CA ASP A 114 -28.94 14.73 -5.37
C ASP A 114 -29.12 13.32 -5.93
N GLN A 115 -28.02 12.63 -6.27
CA GLN A 115 -28.07 11.23 -6.72
C GLN A 115 -28.54 10.28 -5.62
N SER A 116 -28.22 10.58 -4.35
CA SER A 116 -28.59 9.72 -3.23
C SER A 116 -30.10 9.73 -2.91
N ASP A 117 -30.81 10.80 -3.26
CA ASP A 117 -32.26 10.88 -3.08
C ASP A 117 -33.03 10.15 -4.20
N SER A 118 -32.50 10.12 -5.43
CA SER A 118 -33.16 9.49 -6.58
C SER A 118 -33.24 7.95 -6.51
N ASP A 119 -32.34 7.29 -5.77
CA ASP A 119 -32.33 5.82 -5.63
C ASP A 119 -33.38 5.30 -4.63
N SER A 120 -34.03 6.19 -3.87
CA SER A 120 -35.09 5.82 -2.92
C SER A 120 -36.49 5.69 -3.55
N SER A 121 -36.68 6.14 -4.81
CA SER A 121 -37.98 6.18 -5.47
C SER A 121 -38.25 5.02 -6.45
N SER A 122 -37.28 4.14 -6.70
CA SER A 122 -37.40 3.06 -7.72
C SER A 122 -37.74 1.68 -7.15
N LYS A 123 -38.47 1.63 -6.02
CA LYS A 123 -39.14 0.41 -5.54
C LYS A 123 -40.57 0.74 -5.16
N ASN A 124 -41.46 0.80 -6.15
CA ASN A 124 -42.79 0.24 -6.03
C ASN A 124 -43.27 -0.18 -7.42
N CYS A 125 -43.79 -1.40 -7.43
CA CYS A 125 -44.35 -2.21 -8.52
C CYS A 125 -45.06 -1.46 -9.65
#